data_AF-A0A957M986-F1
#
_entry.id   AF-A0A957M986-F1
#
_cell.length_a   1.000
_cell.length_b   1.000
_cell.length_c   1.000
_cell.angle_alpha   90.00
_cell.angle_beta   90.00
_cell.angle_gamma   90.00
#
_symmetry.space_group_name_H-M   'P 1'
#
loop_
_entity.id
_entity.type
_entity.pdbx_description
1 polymer ?
#
loop_
_entity_poly.entity_id
_entity_poly.type
_entity_poly.pdbx_seq_one_letter_code
_entity_poly.pdbx_strand_id
1 'polypeptide(L)'
;RESFAGVVRTLRSRAKTPAIDPQPVKHDQLARRLPCPQCGRLMDVHPYYGPGNIIIDTCGACQLIWLDHGELSSVVDAPGRDRRR
;
A
#
# COMPACT_ATOMS: atom_id res chain seq x y z
N ARG A 1 -11.85 12.62 -7.94
CA ARG A 1 -11.52 11.69 -6.82
C ARG A 1 -10.16 11.10 -7.14
N GLU A 2 -9.13 11.37 -6.34
CA GLU A 2 -7.80 10.78 -6.56
C GLU A 2 -7.86 9.27 -6.30
N SER A 3 -7.23 8.47 -7.17
CA SER A 3 -7.08 7.03 -6.92
C SER A 3 -5.90 6.80 -5.98
N PHE A 4 -5.87 5.66 -5.29
CA PHE A 4 -4.71 5.29 -4.48
C PHE A 4 -3.40 5.28 -5.29
N ALA A 5 -3.45 4.81 -6.54
CA ALA A 5 -2.31 4.88 -7.45
C ALA A 5 -1.88 6.33 -7.78
N GLY A 6 -2.82 7.28 -7.88
CA GLY A 6 -2.54 8.71 -8.05
C GLY A 6 -1.83 9.31 -6.84
N VAL A 7 -2.30 8.97 -5.63
CA VAL A 7 -1.66 9.36 -4.37
C VAL A 7 -0.24 8.79 -4.29
N VAL A 8 -0.07 7.49 -4.54
CA VAL A 8 1.25 6.82 -4.53
C VAL A 8 2.21 7.49 -5.51
N ARG A 9 1.77 7.76 -6.74
CA ARG A 9 2.59 8.45 -7.75
C ARG A 9 3.04 9.84 -7.25
N THR A 10 2.13 10.61 -6.67
CA THR A 10 2.42 11.95 -6.14
C THR A 10 3.41 11.92 -4.98
N LEU A 11 3.25 10.97 -4.05
CA LEU A 11 4.15 10.81 -2.91
C LEU A 11 5.55 10.38 -3.36
N ARG A 12 5.63 9.43 -4.30
CA ARG A 12 6.91 8.94 -4.86
C ARG A 12 7.65 10.04 -5.63
N SER A 13 6.93 10.84 -6.43
CA SER A 13 7.53 11.98 -7.15
C SER A 13 8.19 12.97 -6.18
N ARG A 14 7.68 13.11 -4.97
CA ARG A 14 8.18 14.03 -3.93
C ARG A 14 9.12 13.39 -2.90
N ALA A 15 9.47 12.11 -3.05
CA ALA A 15 10.22 11.36 -2.04
C ALA A 15 11.66 11.86 -1.87
N LYS A 16 11.99 12.41 -0.69
CA LYS A 16 13.34 12.89 -0.34
C LYS A 16 14.24 11.80 0.26
N THR A 17 13.63 10.73 0.74
CA THR A 17 14.25 9.53 1.30
C THR A 17 14.99 8.72 0.22
N PRO A 18 16.07 8.00 0.58
CA PRO A 18 16.76 7.11 -0.35
C PRO A 18 15.82 6.03 -0.88
N ALA A 19 16.14 5.49 -2.06
CA ALA A 19 15.44 4.29 -2.51
C ALA A 19 15.89 3.10 -1.65
N ILE A 20 14.94 2.29 -1.20
CA ILE A 20 15.17 1.10 -0.38
C ILE A 20 14.59 -0.09 -1.11
N ASP A 21 15.40 -1.11 -1.35
CA ASP A 21 14.94 -2.32 -2.00
C ASP A 21 13.82 -2.98 -1.17
N PRO A 22 12.69 -3.31 -1.81
CA PRO A 22 11.55 -3.87 -1.10
C PRO A 22 11.90 -5.26 -0.59
N GLN A 23 11.41 -5.57 0.61
CA GLN A 23 11.51 -6.92 1.15
C GLN A 23 10.63 -7.88 0.32
N PRO A 24 10.92 -9.19 0.35
CA PRO A 24 10.00 -10.18 -0.22
C PRO A 24 8.61 -10.10 0.42
N VAL A 25 7.57 -10.39 -0.36
CA VAL A 25 6.19 -10.40 0.13
C VAL A 25 6.06 -11.41 1.27
N LYS A 26 5.56 -10.93 2.41
CA LYS A 26 5.29 -11.72 3.62
C LYS A 26 3.94 -12.42 3.53
N HIS A 27 3.91 -13.58 2.88
CA HIS A 27 2.68 -14.30 2.55
C HIS A 27 1.83 -14.69 3.77
N ASP A 28 2.42 -14.76 4.97
CA ASP A 28 1.70 -14.96 6.24
C ASP A 28 0.67 -13.85 6.50
N GLN A 29 0.92 -12.63 6.03
CA GLN A 29 -0.03 -11.51 6.14
C GLN A 29 -1.34 -11.77 5.38
N LEU A 30 -1.37 -12.63 4.35
CA LEU A 30 -2.59 -12.96 3.58
C LEU A 30 -3.65 -13.70 4.42
N ALA A 31 -3.25 -14.31 5.54
CA ALA A 31 -4.17 -14.97 6.45
C ALA A 31 -4.96 -13.99 7.33
N ARG A 32 -4.59 -12.70 7.32
CA ARG A 32 -5.24 -11.67 8.14
C ARG A 32 -6.73 -11.54 7.84
N ARG A 33 -7.51 -11.21 8.88
CA ARG A 33 -8.94 -10.90 8.78
C ARG A 33 -9.22 -9.67 9.62
N LEU A 34 -9.37 -8.51 8.97
CA LEU A 34 -9.75 -7.26 9.63
C LEU A 34 -11.17 -6.84 9.27
N PRO A 35 -11.98 -6.39 10.26
CA PRO A 35 -13.21 -5.67 9.96
C PRO A 35 -12.88 -4.24 9.50
N CYS A 36 -13.61 -3.75 8.51
CA CYS A 36 -13.50 -2.39 8.03
C CYS A 36 -13.87 -1.40 9.16
N PRO A 37 -13.05 -0.37 9.45
CA PRO A 37 -13.34 0.58 10.52
C PRO A 37 -14.58 1.44 10.24
N GLN A 38 -15.01 1.53 8.98
CA GLN A 38 -16.15 2.34 8.57
C GLN A 38 -17.48 1.57 8.60
N CYS A 39 -17.48 0.27 8.25
CA CYS A 39 -18.73 -0.50 8.12
C CYS A 39 -18.74 -1.87 8.82
N GLY A 40 -17.64 -2.28 9.45
CA GLY A 40 -17.51 -3.56 10.16
C GLY A 40 -17.39 -4.81 9.29
N ARG A 41 -17.60 -4.73 7.97
CA ARG A 41 -17.46 -5.88 7.05
C ARG A 41 -16.01 -6.34 6.97
N LEU A 42 -15.78 -7.64 6.81
CA LEU A 42 -14.44 -8.18 6.55
C LEU A 42 -13.85 -7.58 5.28
N MET A 43 -12.56 -7.21 5.37
CA MET A 43 -11.79 -6.68 4.26
C MET A 43 -11.10 -7.80 3.47
N ASP A 44 -10.90 -7.56 2.17
CA ASP A 44 -10.15 -8.44 1.29
C ASP A 44 -8.65 -8.16 1.45
N VAL A 45 -7.87 -9.21 1.67
CA VAL A 45 -6.42 -9.13 1.87
C VAL A 45 -5.71 -9.64 0.62
N HIS A 46 -4.85 -8.82 0.04
CA HIS A 46 -4.16 -9.19 -1.19
C HIS A 46 -2.84 -8.43 -1.38
N PRO A 47 -1.92 -8.94 -2.22
CA PRO A 47 -0.74 -8.18 -2.60
C PRO A 47 -1.09 -6.86 -3.26
N TYR A 48 -0.34 -5.81 -2.95
CA TYR A 48 -0.34 -4.59 -3.74
C TYR A 48 0.60 -4.76 -4.93
N TYR A 49 0.03 -4.81 -6.14
CA TYR A 49 0.79 -4.97 -7.39
C TYR A 49 1.55 -3.71 -7.85
N GLY A 50 1.75 -2.74 -6.95
CA GLY A 50 2.61 -1.59 -7.17
C GLY A 50 3.97 -1.74 -6.48
N PRO A 51 4.73 -0.65 -6.34
CA PRO A 51 6.02 -0.66 -5.66
C PRO A 51 5.91 -1.06 -4.20
N GLY A 52 6.95 -1.67 -3.63
CA GLY A 52 7.06 -1.89 -2.18
C GLY A 52 6.80 -3.33 -1.69
N ASN A 53 6.27 -4.21 -2.53
CA ASN A 53 5.98 -5.63 -2.18
C ASN A 53 5.19 -5.80 -0.89
N ILE A 54 4.16 -4.96 -0.68
CA ILE A 54 3.31 -5.00 0.51
C ILE A 54 2.04 -5.83 0.25
N ILE A 55 1.38 -6.25 1.33
CA ILE A 55 0.01 -6.76 1.32
C ILE A 55 -0.88 -5.64 1.87
N ILE A 56 -2.07 -5.49 1.31
CA ILE A 56 -3.02 -4.46 1.74
C ILE A 56 -4.38 -5.08 2.02
N ASP A 57 -5.16 -4.40 2.84
CA ASP A 57 -6.53 -4.76 3.12
C ASP A 57 -7.45 -3.73 2.45
N THR A 58 -8.44 -4.20 1.69
CA THR A 58 -9.39 -3.31 1.02
C THR A 58 -10.83 -3.65 1.37
N CYS A 59 -11.65 -2.60 1.55
CA CYS A 59 -13.09 -2.75 1.73
C CYS A 59 -13.78 -2.32 0.43
N GLY A 60 -14.25 -3.29 -0.35
CA GLY A 60 -14.98 -3.03 -1.59
C GLY A 60 -16.27 -2.21 -1.40
N ALA A 61 -16.93 -2.33 -0.24
CA ALA A 61 -18.16 -1.57 0.04
C ALA A 61 -17.90 -0.08 0.34
N CYS A 62 -16.85 0.21 1.12
CA CYS A 62 -16.51 1.60 1.49
C CYS A 62 -15.51 2.26 0.52
N GLN A 63 -14.91 1.48 -0.39
CA GLN A 63 -13.78 1.92 -1.22
C GLN A 63 -12.61 2.42 -0.36
N LEU A 64 -12.38 1.75 0.78
CA LEU A 64 -11.36 2.08 1.76
C LEU A 64 -10.17 1.13 1.60
N ILE A 65 -8.96 1.68 1.70
CA ILE A 65 -7.72 0.91 1.76
C ILE A 65 -7.14 1.10 3.16
N TRP A 66 -6.77 0.00 3.80
CA TRP A 66 -6.08 -0.02 5.08
C TRP A 66 -4.62 -0.42 4.84
N LEU A 67 -3.72 0.36 5.42
CA LEU A 67 -2.28 0.13 5.40
C LEU A 67 -1.78 0.03 6.83
N ASP A 68 -0.93 -0.95 7.08
CA ASP A 68 -0.24 -1.08 8.35
C ASP A 68 0.94 -0.12 8.45
N HIS A 69 1.44 0.01 9.68
CA HIS A 69 2.62 0.80 9.96
C HIS A 69 3.80 0.37 9.05
N GLY A 70 4.36 1.33 8.33
CA GLY A 70 5.51 1.15 7.45
C GLY A 70 5.18 0.77 6.01
N GLU A 71 3.98 0.27 5.71
CA GLU A 71 3.64 -0.18 4.35
C GLU A 71 3.65 0.97 3.34
N LEU A 72 3.09 2.12 3.72
CA LEU A 72 3.13 3.31 2.88
C LEU A 72 4.57 3.77 2.63
N SER A 73 5.45 3.72 3.65
CA SER A 73 6.86 4.03 3.48
C SER A 73 7.54 3.05 2.54
N SER A 74 7.27 1.74 2.64
CA SER A 74 7.81 0.74 1.71
C SER A 74 7.39 1.01 0.26
N VAL A 75 6.14 1.41 0.03
CA VAL A 75 5.66 1.83 -1.29
C VAL A 75 6.34 3.11 -1.75
N VAL A 76 6.44 4.11 -0.87
CA VAL A 76 7.01 5.42 -1.20
C VAL A 76 8.50 5.31 -1.43
N ASP A 77 9.22 4.42 -0.75
CA ASP A 77 10.69 4.25 -0.76
C ASP A 77 11.21 3.18 -1.74
N ALA A 78 10.34 2.34 -2.29
CA ALA A 78 10.74 1.40 -3.33
C ALA A 78 11.40 2.10 -4.54
N PRO A 79 12.39 1.46 -5.20
CA PRO A 79 13.00 1.99 -6.41
C PRO A 79 12.00 2.23 -7.53
N GLY A 80 12.35 3.05 -8.51
CA GLY A 80 11.50 3.32 -9.67
C GLY A 80 11.78 4.65 -10.34
N ARG A 81 11.49 4.73 -11.64
CA ARG A 81 11.72 5.95 -12.45
C ARG A 81 10.82 7.11 -12.06
N ASP A 82 9.75 6.85 -11.33
CA ASP A 82 8.74 7.81 -10.88
C ASP A 82 9.10 8.50 -9.55
N ARG A 83 10.24 8.17 -8.93
CA ARG A 83 10.76 8.89 -7.77
C ARG A 83 11.39 10.23 -8.16
N ARG A 84 11.26 11.23 -7.27
CA ARG A 84 11.99 12.52 -7.35
C ARG A 84 11.81 13.23 -8.70
N ARG A 85 10.56 13.34 -9.14
CA ARG A 85 10.15 14.03 -10.37
C ARG A 85 9.19 15.16 -10.08
#